data_AF-A0A1Y0FWB0-F1
#
_entry.id   AF-A0A1Y0FWB0-F1
#
_cell.length_a   1.000
_cell.length_b   1.000
_cell.length_c   1.000
_cell.angle_alpha   90.00
_cell.angle_beta   90.00
_cell.angle_gamma   90.00
#
_symmetry.space_group_name_H-M   'P 1'
#
loop_
_entity.id
_entity.type
_entity.pdbx_description
1 polymer ?
#
loop_
_entity_poly.entity_id
_entity_poly.type
_entity_poly.pdbx_seq_one_letter_code
_entity_poly.pdbx_strand_id
1 'polypeptide(L)'
;MHLPSKQSDTITDLAVKLRGLTEVLLAQLPPSGEPLSVSQSDDLFAGQTHTGLLQITEGQVEYRINGKIITLFEQGDLLGLPRSLSLPDGQFSCTSPVILTPYDRDDLVNHVNSDPRLQKHWAYYLLCQLSYYQQALAQEIRAEFQPTAGFMHFRAGETIIEQGAVADKVYTLLEGSADATCDGVKVGEVHADEIFGALAVFTRQRRIASVIATSDCTVLAVRKEEFIDLIDHQPQICLGLIEEMAAKINQLNNQLLALSAKSY
;
A
#
# COMPACT_ATOMS: atom_id res chain seq x y z
N MET A 1 -9.60 -2.97 19.75
CA MET A 1 -8.63 -3.18 18.65
C MET A 1 -8.51 -1.93 17.79
N HIS A 2 -7.31 -1.57 17.34
CA HIS A 2 -7.05 -0.46 16.43
C HIS A 2 -5.92 -0.80 15.43
N LEU A 3 -5.80 -0.03 14.36
CA LEU A 3 -4.76 -0.16 13.33
C LEU A 3 -3.54 0.66 13.77
N PRO A 4 -2.33 0.28 13.33
CA PRO A 4 -1.12 1.10 13.56
C PRO A 4 -1.16 2.46 12.86
N SER A 5 -1.91 2.57 11.76
CA SER A 5 -2.15 3.80 11.01
C SER A 5 -3.39 4.55 11.51
N LYS A 6 -3.55 5.80 11.08
CA LYS A 6 -4.71 6.63 11.44
C LYS A 6 -6.00 5.95 10.96
N GLN A 7 -6.89 5.65 11.90
CA GLN A 7 -8.19 5.03 11.61
C GLN A 7 -9.27 6.05 11.28
N SER A 8 -10.32 5.59 10.59
CA SER A 8 -11.55 6.36 10.42
C SER A 8 -12.51 6.12 11.58
N ASP A 9 -13.42 7.05 11.81
CA ASP A 9 -14.46 6.95 12.83
C ASP A 9 -15.28 5.64 12.69
N THR A 10 -15.56 5.21 11.46
CA THR A 10 -16.26 3.94 11.18
C THR A 10 -15.51 2.73 11.73
N ILE A 11 -14.18 2.70 11.62
CA ILE A 11 -13.37 1.59 12.14
C ILE A 11 -13.35 1.64 13.68
N THR A 12 -13.25 2.83 14.26
CA THR A 12 -13.33 3.02 15.71
C THR A 12 -14.68 2.54 16.28
N ASP A 13 -15.79 2.88 15.63
CA ASP A 13 -17.12 2.42 16.02
C ASP A 13 -17.26 0.88 15.95
N LEU A 14 -16.69 0.25 14.91
CA LEU A 14 -16.67 -1.20 14.79
C LEU A 14 -15.85 -1.85 15.91
N ALA A 15 -14.71 -1.28 16.28
CA ALA A 15 -13.89 -1.78 17.39
C ALA A 15 -14.62 -1.71 18.73
N VAL A 16 -15.34 -0.61 19.01
CA VAL A 16 -16.17 -0.48 20.22
C VAL A 16 -17.27 -1.54 20.24
N LYS A 17 -17.96 -1.74 19.10
CA LYS A 17 -19.01 -2.78 18.97
C LYS A 17 -18.46 -4.19 19.21
N LEU A 18 -17.29 -4.50 18.66
CA LEU A 18 -16.65 -5.80 18.85
C LEU A 18 -16.38 -6.08 20.33
N ARG A 19 -15.83 -5.12 21.08
CA ARG A 19 -15.63 -5.27 22.53
C ARG A 19 -16.92 -5.50 23.30
N GLY A 20 -17.96 -4.70 23.00
CA GLY A 20 -19.27 -4.88 23.63
C GLY A 20 -19.88 -6.26 23.32
N LEU A 21 -19.68 -6.77 22.11
CA LEU A 21 -20.12 -8.11 21.73
C LEU A 21 -19.29 -9.19 22.42
N THR A 22 -17.98 -9.02 22.56
CA THR A 22 -17.13 -9.94 23.34
C THR A 22 -17.61 -10.05 24.78
N GLU A 23 -17.92 -8.94 25.44
CA GLU A 23 -18.46 -8.95 26.81
C GLU A 23 -19.77 -9.75 26.89
N VAL A 24 -20.70 -9.52 25.95
CA VAL A 24 -21.97 -10.27 25.89
C VAL A 24 -21.76 -11.76 25.64
N LEU A 25 -20.83 -12.13 24.76
CA LEU A 25 -20.56 -13.52 24.38
C LEU A 25 -19.85 -14.32 25.47
N LEU A 26 -19.06 -13.66 26.31
CA LEU A 26 -18.35 -14.28 27.43
C LEU A 26 -19.13 -14.17 28.75
N ALA A 27 -20.24 -13.44 28.77
CA ALA A 27 -21.05 -13.26 29.97
C ALA A 27 -21.53 -14.63 30.49
N GLN A 28 -21.21 -14.93 31.75
CA GLN A 28 -21.56 -16.19 32.43
C GLN A 28 -20.85 -17.44 31.88
N LEU A 29 -19.91 -17.30 30.94
CA LEU A 29 -19.00 -18.36 30.54
C LEU A 29 -17.81 -18.40 31.53
N PRO A 30 -17.58 -19.50 32.28
CA PRO A 30 -16.40 -19.61 33.12
C PRO A 30 -15.11 -19.62 32.28
N PRO A 31 -14.03 -18.95 32.74
CA PRO A 31 -12.71 -19.10 32.15
C PRO A 31 -12.24 -20.57 32.17
N SER A 32 -11.41 -20.95 31.20
CA SER A 32 -10.84 -22.32 31.12
C SER A 32 -9.64 -22.52 32.06
N GLY A 33 -9.15 -21.45 32.69
CA GLY A 33 -8.01 -21.48 33.60
C GLY A 33 -7.82 -20.16 34.36
N GLU A 34 -6.75 -20.09 35.16
CA GLU A 34 -6.39 -18.87 35.89
C GLU A 34 -5.91 -17.76 34.94
N PRO A 35 -6.11 -16.47 35.31
CA PRO A 35 -5.58 -15.35 34.54
C PRO A 35 -4.06 -15.45 34.34
N LEU A 36 -3.60 -15.19 33.12
CA LEU A 36 -2.21 -15.22 32.72
C LEU A 36 -1.65 -13.80 32.76
N SER A 37 -0.57 -13.59 33.53
CA SER A 37 0.19 -12.34 33.55
C SER A 37 1.47 -12.51 32.73
N VAL A 38 1.55 -11.87 31.57
CA VAL A 38 2.68 -11.98 30.64
C VAL A 38 3.39 -10.65 30.57
N SER A 39 4.68 -10.61 30.93
CA SER A 39 5.48 -9.37 30.90
C SER A 39 5.88 -8.96 29.47
N GLN A 40 6.33 -9.93 28.68
CA GLN A 40 6.70 -9.78 27.27
C GLN A 40 6.63 -11.17 26.61
N SER A 41 6.17 -11.23 25.35
CA SER A 41 6.21 -12.46 24.55
C SER A 41 6.18 -12.14 23.06
N ASP A 42 6.92 -12.92 22.27
CA ASP A 42 6.84 -12.89 20.80
C ASP A 42 5.62 -13.66 20.27
N ASP A 43 5.10 -14.62 21.05
CA ASP A 43 3.87 -15.35 20.75
C ASP A 43 3.14 -15.74 22.04
N LEU A 44 1.98 -15.14 22.28
CA LEU A 44 1.11 -15.40 23.43
C LEU A 44 0.42 -16.77 23.37
N PHE A 45 0.35 -17.39 22.18
CA PHE A 45 -0.25 -18.71 21.99
C PHE A 45 0.81 -19.83 21.94
N ALA A 46 2.09 -19.52 22.12
CA ALA A 46 3.15 -20.52 22.22
C ALA A 46 2.87 -21.46 23.40
N GLY A 47 2.72 -22.75 23.12
CA GLY A 47 2.41 -23.77 24.14
C GLY A 47 0.96 -23.80 24.62
N GLN A 48 0.08 -22.92 24.09
CA GLN A 48 -1.35 -22.97 24.36
C GLN A 48 -2.05 -24.06 23.54
N THR A 49 -3.19 -24.56 24.03
CA THR A 49 -4.01 -25.52 23.28
C THR A 49 -4.47 -24.92 21.95
N HIS A 50 -4.70 -25.77 20.94
CA HIS A 50 -5.19 -25.28 19.65
C HIS A 50 -6.54 -24.57 19.79
N THR A 51 -7.43 -25.05 20.67
CA THR A 51 -8.74 -24.45 20.96
C THR A 51 -8.68 -23.24 21.89
N GLY A 52 -7.51 -22.92 22.46
CA GLY A 52 -7.35 -21.83 23.41
C GLY A 52 -7.62 -20.46 22.79
N LEU A 53 -8.39 -19.65 23.52
CA LEU A 53 -8.69 -18.25 23.26
C LEU A 53 -8.22 -17.41 24.45
N LEU A 54 -7.92 -16.14 24.22
CA LEU A 54 -7.45 -15.22 25.26
C LEU A 54 -8.23 -13.92 25.19
N GLN A 55 -8.88 -13.52 26.29
CA GLN A 55 -9.45 -12.18 26.41
C GLN A 55 -8.47 -11.26 27.12
N ILE A 56 -8.24 -10.07 26.58
CA ILE A 56 -7.38 -9.07 27.22
C ILE A 56 -8.16 -8.40 28.36
N THR A 57 -7.68 -8.54 29.59
CA THR A 57 -8.25 -7.84 30.75
C THR A 57 -7.48 -6.57 31.09
N GLU A 58 -6.18 -6.53 30.83
CA GLU A 58 -5.33 -5.35 30.97
C GLU A 58 -4.17 -5.38 29.97
N GLY A 59 -3.78 -4.20 29.46
CA GLY A 59 -2.65 -4.05 28.54
C GLY A 59 -3.04 -4.08 27.06
N GLN A 60 -2.03 -4.26 26.20
CA GLN A 60 -2.17 -4.26 24.75
C GLN A 60 -1.39 -5.42 24.13
N VAL A 61 -1.90 -5.93 23.01
CA VAL A 61 -1.32 -7.03 22.25
C VAL A 61 -1.19 -6.64 20.79
N GLU A 62 -0.02 -6.85 20.21
CA GLU A 62 0.26 -6.63 18.81
C GLU A 62 0.00 -7.90 18.01
N TYR A 63 -0.75 -7.80 16.92
CA TYR A 63 -0.94 -8.88 15.97
C TYR A 63 -0.14 -8.64 14.70
N ARG A 64 0.77 -9.58 14.39
CA ARG A 64 1.74 -9.46 13.31
C ARG A 64 1.58 -10.55 12.26
N ILE A 65 1.57 -10.18 10.99
CA ILE A 65 1.64 -11.11 9.86
C ILE A 65 2.89 -10.75 9.04
N ASN A 66 3.76 -11.72 8.78
CA ASN A 66 5.02 -11.53 8.05
C ASN A 66 5.88 -10.37 8.61
N GLY A 67 5.95 -10.25 9.94
CA GLY A 67 6.72 -9.21 10.63
C GLY A 67 6.09 -7.81 10.62
N LYS A 68 4.96 -7.60 9.94
CA LYS A 68 4.22 -6.33 9.94
C LYS A 68 3.13 -6.36 10.99
N ILE A 69 3.04 -5.32 11.82
CA ILE A 69 1.92 -5.13 12.73
C ILE A 69 0.69 -4.79 11.89
N ILE A 70 -0.37 -5.59 12.05
CA ILE A 70 -1.64 -5.44 11.33
C ILE A 70 -2.68 -4.77 12.24
N THR A 71 -2.73 -5.20 13.50
CA THR A 71 -3.72 -4.74 14.48
C THR A 71 -3.08 -4.68 15.86
N LEU A 72 -3.48 -3.70 16.65
CA LEU A 72 -3.22 -3.58 18.07
C LEU A 72 -4.52 -3.88 18.83
N PHE A 73 -4.52 -4.94 19.62
CA PHE A 73 -5.61 -5.33 20.48
C PHE A 73 -5.44 -4.72 21.87
N GLU A 74 -6.55 -4.45 22.55
CA GLU A 74 -6.61 -3.78 23.84
C GLU A 74 -7.63 -4.45 24.77
N GLN A 75 -7.76 -3.93 25.98
CA GLN A 75 -8.71 -4.42 26.97
C GLN A 75 -10.11 -4.66 26.39
N GLY A 76 -10.65 -5.85 26.65
CA GLY A 76 -11.95 -6.31 26.21
C GLY A 76 -11.93 -7.10 24.90
N ASP A 77 -10.85 -7.05 24.12
CA ASP A 77 -10.76 -7.81 22.88
C ASP A 77 -10.52 -9.32 23.13
N LEU A 78 -11.07 -10.16 22.24
CA LEU A 78 -10.88 -11.62 22.23
C LEU A 78 -9.89 -12.02 21.12
N LEU A 79 -8.90 -12.82 21.49
CA LEU A 79 -7.80 -13.26 20.62
C LEU A 79 -7.92 -14.75 20.29
N GLY A 80 -7.32 -15.16 19.16
CA GLY A 80 -7.11 -16.57 18.83
C GLY A 80 -8.27 -17.28 18.11
N LEU A 81 -9.36 -16.59 17.78
CA LEU A 81 -10.52 -17.21 17.11
C LEU A 81 -10.15 -17.86 15.75
N PRO A 82 -9.53 -17.16 14.77
CA PRO A 82 -9.14 -17.81 13.51
C PRO A 82 -8.15 -18.96 13.72
N ARG A 83 -7.18 -18.77 14.63
CA ARG A 83 -6.19 -19.79 15.01
C ARG A 83 -6.86 -21.08 15.47
N SER A 84 -7.89 -20.97 16.33
CA SER A 84 -8.60 -22.12 16.90
C SER A 84 -9.33 -23.01 15.88
N LEU A 85 -9.46 -22.51 14.64
CA LEU A 85 -10.06 -23.19 13.50
C LEU A 85 -9.01 -23.66 12.49
N SER A 86 -7.71 -23.61 12.82
CA SER A 86 -6.60 -23.90 11.91
C SER A 86 -6.62 -23.05 10.63
N LEU A 87 -7.16 -21.83 10.70
CA LEU A 87 -7.09 -20.88 9.59
C LEU A 87 -5.73 -20.18 9.56
N PRO A 88 -5.26 -19.70 8.39
CA PRO A 88 -4.05 -18.89 8.31
C PRO A 88 -4.14 -17.67 9.22
N ASP A 89 -3.18 -17.53 10.12
CA ASP A 89 -3.11 -16.47 11.11
C ASP A 89 -1.70 -15.86 11.20
N GLY A 90 -1.56 -14.89 12.10
CA GLY A 90 -0.32 -14.25 12.47
C GLY A 90 0.05 -14.53 13.92
N GLN A 91 1.09 -13.87 14.39
CA GLN A 91 1.58 -13.99 15.76
C GLN A 91 0.98 -12.90 16.65
N PHE A 92 0.58 -13.29 17.86
CA PHE A 92 0.12 -12.37 18.90
C PHE A 92 1.27 -12.11 19.86
N SER A 93 1.81 -10.90 19.89
CA SER A 93 2.98 -10.54 20.68
C SER A 93 2.65 -9.40 21.65
N CYS A 94 3.39 -9.28 22.75
CA CYS A 94 3.32 -8.12 23.63
C CYS A 94 4.73 -7.66 24.00
N THR A 95 4.92 -6.34 24.02
CA THR A 95 6.17 -5.67 24.42
C THR A 95 6.07 -5.02 25.80
N SER A 96 4.85 -4.94 26.34
CA SER A 96 4.52 -4.44 27.67
C SER A 96 3.67 -5.46 28.42
N PRO A 97 3.62 -5.41 29.77
CA PRO A 97 2.83 -6.33 30.55
C PRO A 97 1.34 -6.36 30.13
N VAL A 98 0.81 -7.58 30.02
CA VAL A 98 -0.59 -7.86 29.66
C VAL A 98 -1.17 -8.89 30.62
N ILE A 99 -2.43 -8.71 30.99
CA ILE A 99 -3.22 -9.68 31.75
C ILE A 99 -4.27 -10.26 30.81
N LEU A 100 -4.35 -11.60 30.78
CA LEU A 100 -5.17 -12.35 29.84
C LEU A 100 -6.03 -13.36 30.60
N THR A 101 -7.30 -13.47 30.24
CA THR A 101 -8.18 -14.52 30.76
C THR A 101 -8.32 -15.62 29.70
N PRO A 102 -7.97 -16.87 30.00
CA PRO A 102 -8.07 -17.97 29.04
C PRO A 102 -9.52 -18.48 28.93
N TYR A 103 -9.91 -18.79 27.70
CA TYR A 103 -11.18 -19.46 27.36
C TYR A 103 -10.90 -20.61 26.41
N ASP A 104 -11.81 -21.60 26.36
CA ASP A 104 -11.78 -22.64 25.34
C ASP A 104 -12.83 -22.35 24.26
N ARG A 105 -12.44 -22.51 22.99
CA ARG A 105 -13.34 -22.26 21.85
C ARG A 105 -14.55 -23.17 21.88
N ASP A 106 -14.41 -24.45 22.18
CA ASP A 106 -15.53 -25.40 22.14
C ASP A 106 -16.54 -25.05 23.25
N ASP A 107 -16.07 -24.66 24.43
CA ASP A 107 -16.93 -24.17 25.51
C ASP A 107 -17.66 -22.87 25.13
N LEU A 108 -16.96 -21.92 24.51
CA LEU A 108 -17.56 -20.69 24.00
C LEU A 108 -18.65 -20.99 22.96
N VAL A 109 -18.38 -21.87 22.00
CA VAL A 109 -19.34 -22.25 20.96
C VAL A 109 -20.55 -22.97 21.57
N ASN A 110 -20.34 -23.88 22.51
CA ASN A 110 -21.43 -24.56 23.22
C ASN A 110 -22.29 -23.57 24.01
N HIS A 111 -21.66 -22.62 24.70
CA HIS A 111 -22.34 -21.55 25.43
C HIS A 111 -23.18 -20.67 24.50
N VAL A 112 -22.60 -20.20 23.40
CA VAL A 112 -23.31 -19.42 22.37
C VAL A 112 -24.49 -20.20 21.82
N ASN A 113 -24.31 -21.49 21.54
CA ASN A 113 -25.36 -22.34 20.98
C ASN A 113 -26.50 -22.62 21.97
N SER A 114 -26.28 -22.46 23.27
CA SER A 114 -27.29 -22.70 24.31
C SER A 114 -28.40 -21.65 24.37
N ASP A 115 -28.16 -20.43 23.85
CA ASP A 115 -29.13 -19.34 23.82
C ASP A 115 -29.23 -18.72 22.41
N PRO A 116 -30.39 -18.76 21.75
CA PRO A 116 -30.61 -18.10 20.45
C PRO A 116 -30.24 -16.61 20.44
N ARG A 117 -30.32 -15.91 21.58
CA ARG A 117 -29.86 -14.51 21.69
C ARG A 117 -28.34 -14.43 21.54
N LEU A 118 -27.58 -15.31 22.19
CA LEU A 118 -26.13 -15.35 22.05
C LEU A 118 -25.72 -15.75 20.63
N GLN A 119 -26.42 -16.69 20.00
CA GLN A 119 -26.19 -17.03 18.58
C GLN A 119 -26.33 -15.79 17.67
N LYS A 120 -27.33 -14.95 17.91
CA LYS A 120 -27.50 -13.69 17.16
C LYS A 120 -26.33 -12.73 17.38
N HIS A 121 -25.87 -12.56 18.62
CA HIS A 121 -24.71 -11.71 18.92
C HIS A 121 -23.42 -12.29 18.34
N TRP A 122 -23.28 -13.62 18.28
CA TRP A 122 -22.15 -14.30 17.68
C TRP A 122 -22.06 -14.04 16.17
N ALA A 123 -23.18 -14.22 15.47
CA ALA A 123 -23.26 -13.86 14.05
C ALA A 123 -22.95 -12.37 13.83
N TYR A 124 -23.44 -11.50 14.72
CA TYR A 124 -23.15 -10.07 14.63
C TYR A 124 -21.66 -9.77 14.86
N TYR A 125 -21.04 -10.43 15.84
CA TYR A 125 -19.61 -10.30 16.13
C TYR A 125 -18.76 -10.66 14.91
N LEU A 126 -19.02 -11.81 14.30
CA LEU A 126 -18.29 -12.26 13.10
C LEU A 126 -18.46 -11.30 11.91
N LEU A 127 -19.67 -10.78 11.68
CA LEU A 127 -19.93 -9.79 10.63
C LEU A 127 -19.26 -8.44 10.92
N CYS A 128 -19.24 -8.01 12.19
CA CYS A 128 -18.49 -6.82 12.60
C CYS A 128 -16.99 -6.99 12.38
N GLN A 129 -16.44 -8.17 12.69
CA GLN A 129 -15.03 -8.47 12.48
C GLN A 129 -14.68 -8.46 10.99
N LEU A 130 -15.52 -9.08 10.14
CA LEU A 130 -15.36 -9.02 8.69
C LEU A 130 -15.43 -7.58 8.17
N SER A 131 -16.41 -6.80 8.62
CA SER A 131 -16.57 -5.41 8.22
C SER A 131 -15.38 -4.55 8.65
N TYR A 132 -14.85 -4.76 9.85
CA TYR A 132 -13.64 -4.09 10.33
C TYR A 132 -12.46 -4.32 9.37
N TYR A 133 -12.19 -5.58 9.01
CA TYR A 133 -11.08 -5.89 8.12
C TYR A 133 -11.31 -5.41 6.68
N GLN A 134 -12.55 -5.38 6.19
CA GLN A 134 -12.86 -4.78 4.90
C GLN A 134 -12.58 -3.28 4.88
N GLN A 135 -12.96 -2.55 5.93
CA GLN A 135 -12.69 -1.12 6.05
C GLN A 135 -11.19 -0.84 6.21
N ALA A 136 -10.49 -1.64 7.02
CA ALA A 136 -9.04 -1.56 7.15
C ALA A 136 -8.34 -1.81 5.81
N LEU A 137 -8.76 -2.84 5.08
CA LEU A 137 -8.23 -3.13 3.75
C LEU A 137 -8.53 -2.00 2.77
N ALA A 138 -9.71 -1.40 2.79
CA ALA A 138 -10.06 -0.28 1.93
C ALA A 138 -9.20 0.97 2.18
N GLN A 139 -8.66 1.16 3.39
CA GLN A 139 -7.71 2.23 3.69
C GLN A 139 -6.31 1.96 3.13
N GLU A 140 -5.92 0.69 3.04
CA GLU A 140 -4.62 0.26 2.53
C GLU A 140 -4.62 0.05 1.00
N ILE A 141 -5.78 -0.31 0.42
CA ILE A 141 -5.95 -0.34 -1.03
C ILE A 141 -5.90 1.10 -1.53
N ARG A 142 -4.76 1.43 -2.13
CA ARG A 142 -4.60 2.69 -2.85
C ARG A 142 -5.61 2.71 -4.00
N ALA A 143 -6.34 3.80 -4.14
CA ALA A 143 -7.22 3.99 -5.29
C ALA A 143 -6.39 3.86 -6.57
N GLU A 144 -6.87 3.07 -7.52
CA GLU A 144 -6.22 2.91 -8.81
C GLU A 144 -6.27 4.26 -9.53
N PHE A 145 -5.14 4.95 -9.58
CA PHE A 145 -5.04 6.24 -10.25
C PHE A 145 -4.98 5.99 -11.77
N GLN A 146 -6.09 6.23 -12.45
CA GLN A 146 -6.12 6.31 -13.90
C GLN A 146 -5.91 7.77 -14.30
N PRO A 147 -4.73 8.14 -14.83
CA PRO A 147 -4.53 9.49 -15.35
C PRO A 147 -5.56 9.78 -16.43
N THR A 148 -6.03 11.03 -16.52
CA THR A 148 -6.82 11.47 -17.68
C THR A 148 -5.86 11.77 -18.81
N ALA A 149 -5.21 10.71 -19.30
CA ALA A 149 -4.18 10.82 -20.30
C ALA A 149 -4.83 11.11 -21.67
N GLY A 150 -4.44 12.22 -22.28
CA GLY A 150 -4.94 12.60 -23.60
C GLY A 150 -4.06 11.98 -24.68
N PHE A 151 -4.66 11.19 -25.59
CA PHE A 151 -3.97 10.79 -26.82
C PHE A 151 -3.81 12.00 -27.74
N MET A 152 -2.60 12.21 -28.21
CA MET A 152 -2.22 13.25 -29.17
C MET A 152 -1.58 12.59 -30.38
N HIS A 153 -1.93 13.07 -31.57
CA HIS A 153 -1.33 12.62 -32.83
C HIS A 153 -0.52 13.74 -33.44
N PHE A 154 0.68 13.41 -33.89
CA PHE A 154 1.60 14.33 -34.56
C PHE A 154 2.04 13.73 -35.88
N ARG A 155 2.07 14.54 -36.94
CA ARG A 155 2.63 14.13 -38.23
C ARG A 155 4.14 14.30 -38.24
N ALA A 156 4.81 13.60 -39.15
CA ALA A 156 6.23 13.81 -39.39
C ALA A 156 6.56 15.30 -39.62
N GLY A 157 7.53 15.82 -38.88
CA GLY A 157 7.96 17.23 -38.88
C GLY A 157 7.26 18.12 -37.86
N GLU A 158 6.17 17.67 -37.21
CA GLU A 158 5.48 18.46 -36.20
C GLU A 158 6.23 18.50 -34.86
N THR A 159 6.15 19.64 -34.17
CA THR A 159 6.78 19.84 -32.87
C THR A 159 5.86 19.36 -31.75
N ILE A 160 6.33 18.39 -30.96
CA ILE A 160 5.63 17.83 -29.80
C ILE A 160 5.90 18.68 -28.55
N ILE A 161 7.16 19.08 -28.36
CA ILE A 161 7.61 19.94 -27.27
C ILE A 161 8.44 21.07 -27.88
N GLU A 162 8.19 22.31 -27.45
CA GLU A 162 8.98 23.47 -27.83
C GLU A 162 9.97 23.86 -26.73
N GLN A 163 11.25 24.05 -27.09
CA GLN A 163 12.28 24.54 -26.20
C GLN A 163 11.88 25.90 -25.59
N GLY A 164 12.14 26.08 -24.30
CA GLY A 164 11.77 27.29 -23.58
C GLY A 164 10.30 27.35 -23.14
N ALA A 165 9.43 26.44 -23.60
CA ALA A 165 8.04 26.39 -23.14
C ALA A 165 7.94 26.03 -21.64
N VAL A 166 6.79 26.35 -21.04
CA VAL A 166 6.46 25.93 -19.68
C VAL A 166 6.15 24.42 -19.71
N ALA A 167 6.63 23.69 -18.69
CA ALA A 167 6.38 22.26 -18.58
C ALA A 167 5.16 21.97 -17.70
N ASP A 168 4.02 21.75 -18.32
CA ASP A 168 2.73 21.41 -17.70
C ASP A 168 2.30 19.94 -17.92
N LYS A 169 3.01 19.22 -18.81
CA LYS A 169 2.72 17.83 -19.18
C LYS A 169 3.96 16.97 -19.26
N VAL A 170 3.79 15.67 -19.09
CA VAL A 170 4.78 14.63 -19.41
C VAL A 170 4.20 13.75 -20.51
N TYR A 171 5.07 13.24 -21.38
CA TYR A 171 4.65 12.53 -22.58
C TYR A 171 5.25 11.12 -22.62
N THR A 172 4.51 10.18 -23.18
CA THR A 172 5.01 8.84 -23.55
C THR A 172 4.76 8.64 -25.03
N LEU A 173 5.78 8.26 -25.79
CA LEU A 173 5.62 7.97 -27.21
C LEU A 173 5.09 6.55 -27.34
N LEU A 174 3.87 6.35 -27.83
CA LEU A 174 3.28 5.01 -27.96
C LEU A 174 3.62 4.36 -29.30
N GLU A 175 3.68 5.17 -30.36
CA GLU A 175 3.99 4.73 -31.71
C GLU A 175 4.72 5.84 -32.46
N GLY A 176 5.67 5.47 -33.32
CA GLY A 176 6.44 6.40 -34.13
C GLY A 176 7.87 6.62 -33.62
N SER A 177 8.45 7.75 -34.01
CA SER A 177 9.81 8.17 -33.68
C SER A 177 9.89 9.69 -33.65
N ALA A 178 10.70 10.24 -32.74
CA ALA A 178 10.95 11.68 -32.66
C ALA A 178 12.41 11.98 -32.29
N ASP A 179 12.86 13.18 -32.63
CA ASP A 179 14.19 13.69 -32.31
C ASP A 179 14.11 14.81 -31.27
N ALA A 180 14.97 14.74 -30.26
CA ALA A 180 15.19 15.82 -29.31
C ALA A 180 16.30 16.74 -29.84
N THR A 181 16.02 18.04 -29.91
CA THR A 181 16.94 19.07 -30.41
C THR A 181 17.09 20.21 -29.41
N CYS A 182 18.32 20.66 -29.16
CA CYS A 182 18.64 21.82 -28.32
C CYS A 182 19.38 22.83 -29.17
N ASP A 183 18.85 24.05 -29.29
CA ASP A 183 19.43 25.12 -30.12
C ASP A 183 19.70 24.67 -31.58
N GLY A 184 18.81 23.83 -32.12
CA GLY A 184 18.91 23.27 -33.47
C GLY A 184 19.87 22.09 -33.62
N VAL A 185 20.56 21.67 -32.57
CA VAL A 185 21.45 20.51 -32.55
C VAL A 185 20.70 19.29 -32.02
N LYS A 186 20.72 18.17 -32.74
CA LYS A 186 20.15 16.90 -32.27
C LYS A 186 20.92 16.40 -31.04
N VAL A 187 20.22 16.23 -29.93
CA VAL A 187 20.76 15.78 -28.64
C VAL A 187 20.28 14.38 -28.24
N GLY A 188 19.27 13.85 -28.93
CA GLY A 188 18.76 12.52 -28.68
C GLY A 188 17.67 12.10 -29.66
N GLU A 189 17.31 10.82 -29.57
CA GLU A 189 16.17 10.20 -30.24
C GLU A 189 15.20 9.78 -29.13
N VAL A 190 13.91 9.78 -29.44
CA VAL A 190 12.82 9.31 -28.58
C VAL A 190 12.16 8.13 -29.25
N HIS A 191 12.11 7.00 -28.55
CA HIS A 191 11.58 5.75 -29.06
C HIS A 191 10.20 5.41 -28.46
N ALA A 192 9.52 4.43 -29.06
CA ALA A 192 8.27 3.93 -28.50
C ALA A 192 8.46 3.43 -27.06
N ASP A 193 7.43 3.61 -26.25
CA ASP A 193 7.35 3.40 -24.80
C ASP A 193 8.25 4.31 -23.94
N GLU A 194 9.05 5.21 -24.54
CA GLU A 194 9.92 6.14 -23.81
C GLU A 194 9.12 7.30 -23.22
N ILE A 195 9.43 7.65 -21.96
CA ILE A 195 8.86 8.82 -21.29
C ILE A 195 9.76 10.03 -21.51
N PHE A 196 9.22 11.09 -22.11
CA PHE A 196 9.97 12.31 -22.40
C PHE A 196 9.29 13.57 -21.86
N GLY A 197 10.08 14.62 -21.69
CA GLY A 197 9.64 15.86 -21.07
C GLY A 197 9.46 15.79 -19.55
N ALA A 198 9.81 14.69 -18.88
CA ALA A 198 9.68 14.58 -17.43
C ALA A 198 10.64 15.53 -16.67
N LEU A 199 11.85 15.76 -17.18
CA LEU A 199 12.89 16.53 -16.49
C LEU A 199 12.48 17.96 -16.11
N ALA A 200 11.85 18.68 -17.05
CA ALA A 200 11.41 20.06 -16.82
C ALA A 200 10.30 20.14 -15.75
N VAL A 201 9.45 19.10 -15.66
CA VAL A 201 8.41 18.99 -14.63
C VAL A 201 9.02 18.82 -13.24
N PHE A 202 10.02 17.94 -13.10
CA PHE A 202 10.69 17.67 -11.82
C PHE A 202 11.57 18.83 -11.35
N THR A 203 12.37 19.38 -12.25
CA THR A 203 13.31 20.47 -11.95
C THR A 203 12.63 21.83 -11.79
N ARG A 204 11.34 21.92 -12.15
CA ARG A 204 10.57 23.18 -12.20
C ARG A 204 11.22 24.21 -13.11
N GLN A 205 11.87 23.75 -14.18
CA GLN A 205 12.52 24.56 -15.20
C GLN A 205 11.69 24.59 -16.49
N ARG A 206 12.05 25.47 -17.42
CA ARG A 206 11.50 25.47 -18.78
C ARG A 206 12.04 24.26 -19.57
N ARG A 207 11.38 23.93 -20.68
CA ARG A 207 11.85 22.89 -21.61
C ARG A 207 13.27 23.22 -22.09
N ILE A 208 14.20 22.28 -21.90
CA ILE A 208 15.61 22.45 -22.30
C ILE A 208 15.88 22.06 -23.75
N ALA A 209 14.96 21.35 -24.40
CA ALA A 209 15.05 20.90 -25.78
C ALA A 209 13.66 20.87 -26.41
N SER A 210 13.60 21.05 -27.73
CA SER A 210 12.43 20.76 -28.55
C SER A 210 12.40 19.28 -28.90
N VAL A 211 11.21 18.70 -29.04
CA VAL A 211 11.01 17.33 -29.53
C VAL A 211 10.17 17.39 -30.79
N ILE A 212 10.69 16.87 -31.90
CA ILE A 212 10.10 16.97 -33.24
C ILE A 212 9.88 15.56 -33.76
N ALA A 213 8.66 15.27 -34.23
CA ALA A 213 8.30 13.97 -34.77
C ALA A 213 9.09 13.70 -36.07
N THR A 214 9.78 12.56 -36.16
CA THR A 214 10.49 12.12 -37.38
C THR A 214 9.62 11.20 -38.24
N SER A 215 8.58 10.62 -37.65
CA SER A 215 7.50 9.90 -38.33
C SER A 215 6.15 10.37 -37.78
N ASP A 216 5.04 9.86 -38.33
CA ASP A 216 3.75 10.00 -37.65
C ASP A 216 3.84 9.34 -36.26
N CYS A 217 3.35 10.04 -35.24
CA CYS A 217 3.50 9.68 -33.84
C CYS A 217 2.15 9.69 -33.12
N THR A 218 1.97 8.69 -32.26
CA THR A 218 0.90 8.68 -31.26
C THR A 218 1.54 8.86 -29.89
N VAL A 219 1.11 9.89 -29.17
CA VAL A 219 1.72 10.31 -27.90
C VAL A 219 0.65 10.35 -26.83
N LEU A 220 0.97 9.78 -25.67
CA LEU A 220 0.18 9.90 -24.46
C LEU A 220 0.64 11.13 -23.69
N ALA A 221 -0.26 12.08 -23.37
CA ALA A 221 0.07 13.26 -22.59
C ALA A 221 -0.62 13.25 -21.22
N VAL A 222 0.16 13.35 -20.15
CA VAL A 222 -0.30 13.36 -18.75
C VAL A 222 0.02 14.72 -18.13
N ARG A 223 -0.91 15.33 -17.40
CA ARG A 223 -0.66 16.59 -16.70
C ARG A 223 0.37 16.41 -15.59
N LYS A 224 1.15 17.46 -15.31
CA LYS A 224 2.18 17.47 -14.26
C LYS A 224 1.65 16.99 -12.91
N GLU A 225 0.50 17.49 -12.48
CA GLU A 225 -0.08 17.15 -11.18
C GLU A 225 -0.43 15.66 -11.12
N GLU A 226 -1.08 15.16 -12.18
CA GLU A 226 -1.42 13.73 -12.32
C GLU A 226 -0.19 12.83 -12.44
N PHE A 227 0.89 13.32 -13.04
CA PHE A 227 2.14 12.59 -13.15
C PHE A 227 2.87 12.47 -11.81
N ILE A 228 2.82 13.53 -10.98
CA ILE A 228 3.35 13.48 -9.62
C ILE A 228 2.51 12.51 -8.78
N ASP A 229 1.19 12.57 -8.89
CA ASP A 229 0.30 11.61 -8.22
C ASP A 229 0.60 10.17 -8.68
N LEU A 230 0.78 9.93 -9.98
CA LEU A 230 1.18 8.62 -10.52
C LEU A 230 2.43 8.07 -9.85
N ILE A 231 3.44 8.91 -9.62
CA ILE A 231 4.69 8.49 -8.98
C ILE A 231 4.45 8.06 -7.53
N ASP A 232 3.64 8.82 -6.81
CA ASP A 232 3.30 8.50 -5.42
C ASP A 232 2.50 7.19 -5.32
N HIS A 233 1.65 6.92 -6.32
CA HIS A 233 0.79 5.73 -6.37
C HIS A 233 1.48 4.51 -7.00
N GLN A 234 2.42 4.71 -7.93
CA GLN A 234 3.10 3.69 -8.74
C GLN A 234 4.62 3.96 -8.82
N PRO A 235 5.38 3.67 -7.75
CA PRO A 235 6.82 3.99 -7.67
C PRO A 235 7.67 3.31 -8.75
N GLN A 236 7.20 2.20 -9.33
CA GLN A 236 7.86 1.52 -10.44
C GLN A 236 8.03 2.40 -11.68
N ILE A 237 7.14 3.38 -11.91
CA ILE A 237 7.28 4.35 -13.02
C ILE A 237 8.55 5.19 -12.81
N CYS A 238 8.82 5.59 -11.56
CA CYS A 238 10.06 6.31 -11.24
C CYS A 238 11.30 5.46 -11.48
N LEU A 239 11.24 4.16 -11.20
CA LEU A 239 12.37 3.27 -11.43
C LEU A 239 12.77 3.24 -12.90
N GLY A 240 11.79 3.10 -13.81
CA GLY A 240 12.04 3.15 -15.26
C GLY A 240 12.68 4.47 -15.72
N LEU A 241 12.19 5.61 -15.21
CA LEU A 241 12.79 6.93 -15.50
C LEU A 241 14.24 7.03 -15.01
N ILE A 242 14.53 6.51 -13.81
CA ILE A 242 15.88 6.53 -13.24
C ILE A 242 16.81 5.66 -14.08
N GLU A 243 16.36 4.48 -14.52
CA GLU A 243 17.11 3.59 -15.40
C GLU A 243 17.41 4.24 -16.75
N GLU A 244 16.44 4.91 -17.38
CA GLU A 244 16.62 5.66 -18.61
C GLU A 244 17.61 6.82 -18.45
N MET A 245 17.50 7.61 -17.38
CA MET A 245 18.44 8.69 -17.09
C MET A 245 19.86 8.15 -16.89
N ALA A 246 20.02 7.04 -16.18
CA ALA A 246 21.31 6.40 -15.98
C ALA A 246 21.90 5.89 -17.30
N ALA A 247 21.10 5.26 -18.16
CA ALA A 247 21.50 4.83 -19.49
C ALA A 247 21.97 6.03 -20.33
N LYS A 248 21.24 7.15 -20.29
CA LYS A 248 21.59 8.37 -21.03
C LYS A 248 22.89 9.00 -20.56
N ILE A 249 23.10 9.09 -19.24
CA ILE A 249 24.36 9.60 -18.66
C ILE A 249 25.55 8.74 -19.11
N ASN A 250 25.41 7.41 -19.08
CA ASN A 250 26.45 6.50 -19.56
C ASN A 250 26.74 6.67 -21.06
N GLN A 251 25.69 6.84 -21.89
CA GLN A 251 25.84 7.11 -23.31
C GLN A 251 26.63 8.40 -23.56
N LEU A 252 26.28 9.48 -22.86
CA LEU A 252 26.95 10.78 -22.97
C LEU A 252 28.42 10.71 -22.51
N ASN A 253 28.70 10.00 -21.41
CA ASN A 253 30.08 9.79 -20.94
C ASN A 253 30.93 9.04 -21.97
N ASN A 254 30.39 8.00 -22.61
CA ASN A 254 31.08 7.26 -23.66
C ASN A 254 31.38 8.13 -24.89
N GLN A 255 30.45 9.00 -25.28
CA GLN A 255 30.65 9.95 -26.38
C GLN A 255 31.75 10.96 -26.05
N LEU A 256 31.76 11.51 -24.83
CA LEU A 256 32.82 12.41 -24.36
C LEU A 256 34.20 11.75 -24.38
N LEU A 257 34.30 10.51 -23.89
CA LEU A 257 35.54 9.73 -23.93
C LEU A 257 36.02 9.52 -25.38
N ALA A 258 35.11 9.15 -26.29
CA ALA A 258 35.44 8.96 -27.71
C ALA A 258 35.90 10.25 -28.41
N LEU A 259 35.34 11.40 -28.03
CA LEU A 259 35.76 12.71 -28.53
C LEU A 259 37.13 13.12 -27.97
N SER A 260 37.37 12.88 -26.67
CA SER A 260 38.66 13.17 -26.03
C SER A 260 39.81 12.31 -26.58
N ALA A 261 39.53 11.07 -26.97
CA ALA A 261 40.50 10.15 -27.58
C ALA A 261 40.88 10.51 -29.02
N LYS A 262 40.05 11.30 -29.73
CA LYS A 262 40.32 11.78 -31.10
C LYS A 262 41.10 13.10 -31.15
N SER A 263 41.32 13.75 -30.00
CA SER A 263 42.04 15.03 -29.89
C SER A 263 43.52 14.85 -29.47
N TYR A 264 44.04 13.62 -29.54
CA TYR A 264 45.46 13.28 -29.38
C TYR A 264 46.02 12.62 -30.64
#